data_AF-A0A363N5W2-F1
#
_entry.id   AF-A0A363N5W2-F1
#
_cell.length_a   1.000
_cell.length_b   1.000
_cell.length_c   1.000
_cell.angle_alpha   90.00
_cell.angle_beta   90.00
_cell.angle_gamma   90.00
#
_symmetry.space_group_name_H-M   'P 1'
#
loop_
_entity.id
_entity.type
_entity.pdbx_description
1 polymer ?
#
loop_
_entity_poly.entity_id
_entity_poly.type
_entity_poly.pdbx_seq_one_letter_code
_entity_poly.pdbx_strand_id
1 'polypeptide(L)'
;MIIALHGVPAEMVFSLLGAFISVVIYLIWVHYSVYKTKYYNDEFKYFSVEKRLILYLGFLLANLGVAFLLFWLLTFIFAATIFR
;
A
#
# COMPACT_ATOMS: atom_id res chain seq x y z
N MET A 1 23.70 16.02 -10.20
CA MET A 1 22.72 16.31 -11.27
C MET A 1 23.03 15.44 -12.50
N ILE A 2 22.90 14.12 -12.38
CA ILE A 2 23.21 13.14 -13.46
C ILE A 2 21.92 12.62 -14.12
N ILE A 3 20.84 12.47 -13.35
CA ILE A 3 19.51 12.01 -13.82
C ILE A 3 18.87 12.99 -14.82
N ALA A 4 19.20 14.29 -14.74
CA ALA A 4 18.62 15.31 -15.62
C ALA A 4 19.21 15.34 -17.04
N LEU A 5 20.38 14.71 -17.29
CA LEU A 5 21.02 14.69 -18.63
C LEU A 5 20.79 13.39 -19.41
N HIS A 6 20.40 12.28 -18.75
CA HIS A 6 20.34 10.95 -19.37
C HIS A 6 18.98 10.22 -19.20
N GLY A 7 17.97 10.91 -18.67
CA GLY A 7 16.65 10.32 -18.40
C GLY A 7 16.63 9.47 -17.12
N VAL A 8 15.43 9.03 -16.74
CA VAL A 8 15.25 8.10 -15.62
C VAL A 8 15.67 6.70 -16.09
N PRO A 9 16.59 6.00 -15.37
CA PRO A 9 16.97 4.64 -15.73
C PRO A 9 15.73 3.73 -15.79
N ALA A 10 15.63 2.90 -16.83
CA ALA A 10 14.48 2.03 -17.01
C ALA A 10 14.29 1.08 -15.81
N GLU A 11 15.38 0.63 -15.22
CA GLU A 11 15.46 -0.18 -14.00
C GLU A 11 14.79 0.52 -12.81
N MET A 12 14.98 1.85 -12.71
CA MET A 12 14.37 2.66 -11.66
C MET A 12 12.86 2.74 -11.87
N VAL A 13 12.41 2.92 -13.11
CA VAL A 13 10.97 2.88 -13.47
C VAL A 13 10.36 1.51 -13.17
N PHE A 14 11.04 0.41 -13.51
CA PHE A 14 10.59 -0.96 -13.22
C PHE A 14 10.47 -1.21 -11.72
N SER A 15 11.45 -0.76 -10.92
CA SER A 15 11.42 -0.90 -9.46
C SER A 15 10.24 -0.14 -8.83
N LEU A 16 9.99 1.10 -9.27
CA LEU A 16 8.88 1.92 -8.80
C LEU A 16 7.52 1.33 -9.20
N LEU A 17 7.37 0.89 -10.44
CA LEU A 17 6.13 0.30 -10.94
C LEU A 17 5.83 -1.05 -10.27
N GLY A 18 6.86 -1.90 -10.10
CA GLY A 18 6.74 -3.18 -9.40
C GLY A 18 6.36 -3.01 -7.93
N ALA A 19 6.98 -2.06 -7.23
CA ALA A 19 6.64 -1.72 -5.86
C ALA A 19 5.20 -1.18 -5.75
N PHE A 20 4.80 -0.31 -6.69
CA PHE A 20 3.44 0.23 -6.74
C PHE A 20 2.38 -0.88 -6.88
N ILE A 21 2.55 -1.78 -7.85
CA ILE A 21 1.62 -2.91 -8.07
C ILE A 21 1.53 -3.79 -6.81
N SER A 22 2.67 -4.10 -6.21
CA SER A 22 2.74 -4.94 -5.01
C SER A 22 1.98 -4.30 -3.82
N VAL A 23 2.12 -2.99 -3.64
CA VAL A 23 1.42 -2.24 -2.59
C VAL A 23 -0.08 -2.18 -2.85
N VAL A 24 -0.51 -2.01 -4.11
CA VAL A 24 -1.94 -2.06 -4.48
C VAL A 24 -2.53 -3.43 -4.14
N ILE A 25 -1.83 -4.52 -4.48
CA ILE A 25 -2.25 -5.89 -4.14
C ILE A 25 -2.38 -6.05 -2.61
N TYR A 26 -1.40 -5.55 -1.85
CA TYR A 26 -1.44 -5.56 -0.39
C TYR A 26 -2.67 -4.84 0.16
N LEU A 27 -2.96 -3.62 -0.31
CA LEU A 27 -4.11 -2.84 0.14
C LEU A 27 -5.44 -3.55 -0.14
N ILE A 28 -5.58 -4.15 -1.34
CA ILE A 28 -6.76 -4.94 -1.69
C ILE A 28 -6.89 -6.16 -0.77
N TRP A 29 -5.80 -6.88 -0.53
CA TRP A 29 -5.79 -8.07 0.31
C TRP A 29 -6.13 -7.75 1.78
N VAL A 30 -5.56 -6.69 2.33
CA VAL A 30 -5.86 -6.27 3.71
C VAL A 30 -7.30 -5.82 3.86
N HIS A 31 -7.82 -5.04 2.90
CA HIS A 31 -9.23 -4.65 2.90
C HIS A 31 -10.16 -5.86 2.84
N TYR A 32 -9.88 -6.81 1.95
CA TYR A 32 -10.64 -8.06 1.82
C TYR A 32 -10.58 -8.90 3.10
N SER A 33 -9.41 -9.00 3.72
CA SER A 33 -9.21 -9.77 4.96
C SER A 33 -10.03 -9.20 6.10
N VAL A 34 -10.04 -7.87 6.26
CA VAL A 34 -10.86 -7.21 7.28
C VAL A 34 -12.35 -7.34 7.01
N TYR A 35 -12.78 -7.20 5.76
CA TYR A 35 -14.18 -7.39 5.38
C TYR A 35 -14.72 -8.78 5.74
N LYS A 36 -13.87 -9.82 5.71
CA LYS A 36 -14.25 -11.18 6.11
C LYS A 36 -14.31 -11.43 7.62
N THR A 37 -13.84 -10.50 8.45
CA THR A 37 -13.85 -10.70 9.90
C THR A 37 -15.27 -10.61 10.48
N LYS A 38 -15.52 -11.35 11.57
CA LYS A 38 -16.77 -11.24 12.34
C LYS A 38 -16.99 -9.84 12.88
N TYR A 39 -15.93 -9.15 13.29
CA TYR A 39 -16.00 -7.75 13.75
C TYR A 39 -16.64 -6.83 12.70
N TYR A 40 -16.24 -6.96 11.43
CA TYR A 40 -16.77 -6.12 10.35
C TYR A 40 -18.22 -6.49 9.96
N ASN A 41 -18.59 -7.77 10.02
CA ASN A 41 -19.93 -8.23 9.61
C ASN A 41 -20.99 -8.14 10.71
N ASP A 42 -20.61 -8.46 11.94
CA ASP A 42 -21.55 -8.58 13.06
C ASP A 42 -21.59 -7.29 13.88
N GLU A 43 -20.46 -6.72 14.30
CA GLU A 43 -20.44 -5.55 15.21
C GLU A 43 -20.50 -4.22 14.45
N PHE A 44 -19.78 -4.13 13.32
CA PHE A 44 -19.66 -2.90 12.55
C PHE A 44 -20.96 -2.47 11.86
N LYS A 45 -21.90 -3.40 11.66
CA LYS A 45 -23.22 -3.14 11.08
C LYS A 45 -24.12 -2.35 12.03
N TYR A 46 -23.97 -2.54 13.35
CA TYR A 46 -24.83 -1.92 14.36
C TYR A 46 -24.29 -0.59 14.90
N PHE A 47 -23.07 -0.19 14.52
CA PHE A 47 -22.55 1.14 14.86
C PHE A 47 -23.29 2.26 14.12
N SER A 48 -23.45 3.40 14.78
CA SER A 48 -23.88 4.64 14.12
C SER A 48 -22.93 5.00 12.97
N VAL A 49 -23.46 5.66 11.94
CA VAL A 49 -22.72 5.99 10.71
C VAL A 49 -21.42 6.74 11.02
N GLU A 50 -21.43 7.68 11.97
CA GLU A 50 -20.25 8.44 12.40
C GLU A 50 -19.14 7.53 12.97
N LYS A 51 -19.48 6.60 13.88
CA LYS A 51 -18.50 5.68 14.46
C LYS A 51 -17.90 4.73 13.42
N ARG A 52 -18.72 4.26 12.46
CA ARG A 52 -18.25 3.45 11.33
C ARG A 52 -17.25 4.23 10.48
N LEU A 53 -17.55 5.50 10.20
CA LEU A 53 -16.71 6.35 9.37
C LEU A 53 -15.35 6.64 10.01
N ILE A 54 -15.32 6.94 11.32
CA ILE A 54 -14.07 7.18 12.07
C ILE A 54 -13.20 5.92 12.10
N LEU A 55 -13.78 4.76 12.41
CA LEU A 55 -13.03 3.50 12.45
C LEU A 55 -12.48 3.12 11.06
N TYR A 56 -13.27 3.33 10.00
CA TYR A 56 -12.82 3.10 8.63
C TYR A 56 -11.68 4.04 8.23
N LEU A 57 -11.80 5.34 8.53
CA LEU A 57 -10.74 6.32 8.26
C LEU A 57 -9.46 6.01 9.03
N GLY A 58 -9.57 5.60 10.30
CA GLY A 58 -8.41 5.18 11.10
C GLY A 58 -7.72 3.95 10.51
N PHE A 59 -8.49 2.95 10.09
CA PHE A 59 -7.96 1.76 9.41
C PHE A 59 -7.30 2.12 8.07
N LEU A 60 -7.90 3.02 7.29
CA LEU A 60 -7.35 3.48 6.03
C LEU A 60 -6.02 4.21 6.24
N LEU A 61 -5.96 5.15 7.19
CA LEU A 61 -4.75 5.91 7.53
C LEU A 61 -3.60 4.99 7.98
N ALA A 62 -3.88 4.03 8.86
CA ALA A 62 -2.88 3.08 9.31
C ALA A 62 -2.33 2.24 8.15
N ASN A 63 -3.20 1.74 7.27
CA ASN A 63 -2.79 0.96 6.12
C ASN A 63 -2.07 1.78 5.05
N LEU A 64 -2.42 3.05 4.86
CA LEU A 64 -1.67 3.96 4.01
C LEU A 64 -0.25 4.20 4.53
N GLY A 65 -0.08 4.33 5.85
CA GLY A 65 1.24 4.42 6.48
C GLY A 65 2.08 3.18 6.24
N VAL A 66 1.52 1.98 6.44
CA VAL A 66 2.21 0.71 6.17
C VAL A 66 2.50 0.54 4.69
N ALA A 67 1.55 0.87 3.81
CA ALA A 67 1.71 0.83 2.37
C ALA A 67 2.83 1.75 1.87
N PHE A 68 2.97 2.94 2.46
CA PHE A 68 4.07 3.86 2.16
C PHE A 68 5.43 3.26 2.52
N LEU A 69 5.56 2.65 3.71
CA LEU A 69 6.79 1.99 4.12
C LEU A 69 7.12 0.78 3.23
N LEU A 70 6.11 -0.04 2.91
CA LEU A 70 6.24 -1.18 2.00
C LEU A 70 6.65 -0.75 0.59
N PHE A 71 6.11 0.37 0.09
CA PHE A 71 6.46 0.90 -1.22
C PHE A 71 7.97 1.17 -1.33
N TRP A 72 8.54 1.90 -0.36
CA TRP A 72 9.96 2.21 -0.37
C TRP A 72 10.81 0.96 -0.18
N LEU A 73 10.43 0.08 0.75
CA LEU A 73 11.14 -1.17 0.97
C LEU A 73 11.21 -2.02 -0.30
N LEU A 74 10.08 -2.21 -0.99
CA LEU A 74 10.01 -3.00 -2.22
C LEU A 74 10.72 -2.32 -3.38
N THR A 75 10.65 -0.98 -3.47
CA THR A 75 11.41 -0.23 -4.47
C THR A 75 12.90 -0.49 -4.32
N PHE A 76 13.43 -0.42 -3.09
CA PHE A 76 14.84 -0.71 -2.83
C PHE A 76 15.21 -2.17 -3.09
N ILE A 77 14.35 -3.12 -2.73
CA ILE A 77 14.57 -4.56 -3.01
C ILE A 77 14.64 -4.81 -4.52
N PHE A 78 13.68 -4.30 -5.29
CA PHE A 78 13.67 -4.48 -6.74
C PHE A 78 14.83 -3.76 -7.41
N ALA A 79 15.15 -2.53 -7.01
CA ALA A 79 16.33 -1.83 -7.51
C ALA A 79 17.61 -2.64 -7.21
N ALA A 80 17.82 -3.09 -5.97
CA ALA A 80 18.98 -3.90 -5.61
C ALA A 80 19.07 -5.23 -6.36
N THR A 81 17.93 -5.79 -6.78
CA THR A 81 17.89 -7.05 -7.55
C THR A 81 18.18 -6.81 -9.04
N ILE A 82 17.73 -5.69 -9.60
CA ILE A 82 17.90 -5.36 -11.02
C ILE A 82 19.29 -4.79 -11.31
N PHE A 83 19.87 -4.01 -10.39
CA PHE A 83 21.20 -3.41 -10.53
C PHE A 83 22.36 -4.33 -10.11
N ARG A 84 22.07 -5.58 -9.73
CA ARG A 84 23.08 -6.59 -9.37
C ARG A 84 23.62 -7.28 -10.62
#